data_AF-A0A2P8H489-F1
#
_entry.id   AF-A0A2P8H489-F1
#
_cell.length_a   1.000
_cell.length_b   1.000
_cell.length_c   1.000
_cell.angle_alpha   90.00
_cell.angle_beta   90.00
_cell.angle_gamma   90.00
#
_symmetry.space_group_name_H-M   'P 1'
#
loop_
_entity.id
_entity.type
_entity.pdbx_description
1 polymer ?
#
loop_
_entity_poly.entity_id
_entity_poly.type
_entity_poly.pdbx_seq_one_letter_code
_entity_poly.pdbx_strand_id
1 'polypeptide(L)'
;MKRILTIFLFSLFTIGIIVGAIYLYSEHKENEMAAFHYAAVEVLKSYDENEPLFHGGTRYDFGQGRYMVIVKNQQGKEYTYEILISDERALVEIQDLTSYFPSS
;
A
#
# COMPACT_ATOMS: atom_id res chain seq x y z
N MET A 1 -13.34 38.26 -25.28
CA MET A 1 -12.03 38.12 -24.59
C MET A 1 -12.14 37.60 -23.16
N LYS A 2 -12.84 38.28 -22.22
CA LYS A 2 -12.95 37.82 -20.82
C LYS A 2 -13.42 36.37 -20.65
N ARG A 3 -14.47 35.95 -21.38
CA ARG A 3 -15.00 34.57 -21.34
C ARG A 3 -13.98 33.51 -21.80
N ILE A 4 -13.19 33.81 -22.84
CA ILE A 4 -12.17 32.89 -23.37
C ILE A 4 -11.03 32.73 -22.36
N LEU A 5 -10.60 33.84 -21.74
CA LEU A 5 -9.58 33.82 -20.69
C LEU A 5 -10.05 33.01 -19.46
N THR A 6 -11.30 33.16 -19.04
CA THR A 6 -11.87 32.38 -17.93
C THR A 6 -11.89 30.88 -18.23
N ILE A 7 -12.30 30.48 -19.43
CA ILE A 7 -12.31 29.07 -19.85
C ILE A 7 -10.89 28.51 -19.87
N PHE A 8 -9.93 29.27 -20.39
CA PHE A 8 -8.53 28.87 -20.42
C PHE A 8 -7.94 28.66 -19.01
N LEU A 9 -8.16 29.61 -18.10
CA LEU A 9 -7.71 29.49 -16.71
C LEU A 9 -8.36 28.30 -16.00
N PHE A 10 -9.65 28.07 -16.22
CA PHE A 10 -10.35 26.92 -15.65
C PHE A 10 -9.78 25.61 -16.17
N SER A 11 -9.45 25.52 -17.47
CA SER A 11 -8.83 24.32 -18.04
C SER A 11 -7.44 24.03 -17.48
N LEU A 12 -6.63 25.05 -17.24
CA LEU A 12 -5.32 24.88 -16.59
C LEU A 12 -5.47 24.38 -15.16
N PHE A 13 -6.43 24.93 -14.42
CA PHE A 13 -6.71 24.51 -13.06
C PHE A 13 -7.17 23.05 -12.99
N THR A 14 -8.08 22.62 -13.86
CA THR A 14 -8.54 21.22 -13.89
C THR A 14 -7.43 20.26 -14.29
N ILE A 15 -6.59 20.61 -15.26
CA ILE A 15 -5.40 19.81 -15.62
C ILE A 15 -4.47 19.67 -14.42
N GLY A 16 -4.21 20.76 -13.69
CA GLY A 16 -3.39 20.75 -12.48
C GLY A 16 -3.93 19.78 -11.42
N ILE A 17 -5.24 19.80 -11.17
CA ILE A 17 -5.89 18.86 -10.23
C ILE A 17 -5.72 17.42 -10.70
N ILE A 18 -5.96 17.14 -11.98
CA ILE A 18 -5.87 15.78 -12.54
C ILE A 18 -4.45 15.24 -12.40
N VAL A 19 -3.44 16.02 -12.79
CA VAL A 19 -2.03 15.61 -12.68
C VAL A 19 -1.63 15.38 -11.23
N GLY A 20 -2.02 16.28 -10.32
CA GLY A 20 -1.75 16.12 -8.88
C GLY A 20 -2.39 14.87 -8.30
N ALA A 21 -3.65 14.57 -8.66
CA ALA A 21 -4.34 13.37 -8.21
C ALA A 21 -3.68 12.09 -8.73
N ILE A 22 -3.25 12.08 -10.01
CA ILE A 22 -2.54 10.93 -10.59
C ILE A 22 -1.20 10.71 -9.88
N TYR A 23 -0.46 11.78 -9.60
CA TYR A 23 0.81 11.69 -8.88
C TYR A 23 0.62 11.06 -7.49
N LEU A 24 -0.31 11.59 -6.70
CA LEU A 24 -0.60 11.07 -5.35
C LEU A 24 -1.08 9.62 -5.37
N TYR A 25 -1.88 9.26 -6.37
CA TYR A 25 -2.34 7.88 -6.55
C TYR A 25 -1.17 6.94 -6.87
N SER A 26 -0.28 7.33 -7.78
CA SER A 26 0.90 6.54 -8.14
C SER A 26 1.83 6.36 -6.94
N GLU A 27 2.09 7.44 -6.21
CA GLU A 27 2.93 7.42 -5.01
C GLU A 27 2.35 6.49 -3.93
N HIS A 28 1.03 6.55 -3.71
CA HIS A 28 0.36 5.64 -2.78
C HIS A 28 0.48 4.17 -3.22
N LYS A 29 0.34 3.87 -4.52
CA LYS A 29 0.51 2.51 -5.05
C LYS A 29 1.93 1.98 -4.89
N GLU A 30 2.94 2.82 -5.09
CA GLU A 30 4.33 2.44 -4.85
C GLU A 30 4.59 2.15 -3.36
N ASN A 31 3.95 2.92 -2.47
CA ASN A 31 4.02 2.69 -1.03
C ASN A 31 3.32 1.40 -0.59
N GLU A 32 2.13 1.10 -1.12
CA GLU A 32 1.45 -0.19 -0.91
C GLU A 32 2.32 -1.37 -1.36
N MET A 33 2.99 -1.24 -2.51
CA MET A 33 3.85 -2.30 -3.04
C MET A 33 5.13 -2.49 -2.21
N ALA A 34 5.71 -1.40 -1.69
CA ALA A 34 6.85 -1.47 -0.77
C ALA A 34 6.45 -2.16 0.54
N ALA A 35 5.31 -1.77 1.12
CA ALA A 35 4.75 -2.44 2.30
C ALA A 35 4.52 -3.94 2.05
N PHE A 36 3.87 -4.29 0.93
CA PHE A 36 3.70 -5.69 0.55
C PHE A 36 5.02 -6.46 0.47
N HIS A 37 6.05 -5.88 -0.15
CA HIS A 37 7.36 -6.51 -0.26
C HIS A 37 7.97 -6.79 1.12
N TYR A 38 7.88 -5.85 2.06
CA TYR A 38 8.37 -6.07 3.43
C TYR A 38 7.60 -7.19 4.15
N ALA A 39 6.26 -7.21 4.07
CA ALA A 39 5.48 -8.29 4.66
C ALA A 39 5.79 -9.64 4.02
N ALA A 40 5.93 -9.72 2.69
CA ALA A 40 6.26 -10.97 2.02
C ALA A 40 7.62 -11.51 2.47
N VAL A 41 8.64 -10.66 2.58
CA VAL A 41 9.95 -11.06 3.12
C VAL A 41 9.84 -11.54 4.56
N GLU A 42 9.00 -10.91 5.38
CA GLU A 42 8.82 -11.32 6.78
C GLU A 42 8.08 -12.65 6.90
N VAL A 43 7.09 -12.92 6.04
CA VAL A 43 6.42 -14.23 5.97
C VAL A 43 7.41 -15.36 5.68
N LEU A 44 8.28 -15.17 4.67
CA LEU A 44 9.29 -16.18 4.32
C LEU A 44 10.24 -16.46 5.49
N LYS A 45 10.60 -15.44 6.28
CA LYS A 45 11.50 -15.59 7.44
C LYS A 45 10.82 -16.21 8.66
N SER A 46 9.64 -15.72 9.01
CA SER A 46 8.97 -16.04 10.28
C SER A 46 8.18 -17.35 10.23
N TYR A 47 7.71 -17.75 9.05
CA TYR A 47 6.89 -18.94 8.86
C TYR A 47 7.55 -20.05 8.03
N ASP A 48 8.81 -19.86 7.59
CA ASP A 48 9.53 -20.78 6.69
C ASP A 48 8.67 -21.18 5.47
N GLU A 49 7.90 -20.20 4.97
CA GLU A 49 6.98 -20.40 3.86
C GLU A 49 7.78 -20.54 2.57
N ASN A 50 7.55 -21.64 1.85
CA ASN A 50 8.28 -21.96 0.62
C ASN A 50 7.40 -21.84 -0.62
N GLU A 51 6.10 -21.57 -0.42
CA GLU A 51 5.17 -21.33 -1.50
C GLU A 51 5.26 -19.90 -2.07
N PRO A 52 4.87 -19.70 -3.34
CA PRO A 52 4.70 -18.37 -3.90
C PRO A 52 3.71 -17.53 -3.07
N LEU A 53 4.13 -16.32 -2.73
CA LEU A 53 3.34 -15.35 -1.98
C LEU A 53 2.66 -14.36 -2.93
N PHE A 54 1.41 -14.02 -2.63
CA PHE A 54 0.57 -13.13 -3.41
C PHE A 54 0.02 -12.00 -2.56
N HIS A 55 -0.30 -10.89 -3.22
CA HIS A 55 -0.92 -9.76 -2.57
C HIS A 55 -2.40 -10.04 -2.30
N GLY A 56 -2.75 -10.24 -1.03
CA GLY A 56 -4.12 -10.50 -0.58
C GLY A 56 -4.96 -9.25 -0.34
N GLY A 57 -4.31 -8.09 -0.19
CA GLY A 57 -4.93 -6.78 0.00
C GLY A 57 -4.07 -5.88 0.88
N THR A 58 -4.20 -4.57 0.68
CA THR A 58 -3.60 -3.54 1.55
C THR A 58 -4.70 -2.60 2.01
N ARG A 59 -4.61 -2.16 3.26
CA ARG A 59 -5.39 -1.05 3.80
C ARG A 59 -4.45 -0.07 4.49
N TYR A 60 -4.58 1.21 4.18
CA TYR A 60 -3.83 2.26 4.86
C TYR A 60 -4.64 2.85 6.01
N ASP A 61 -4.03 2.92 7.20
CA ASP A 61 -4.55 3.66 8.35
C ASP A 61 -3.94 5.07 8.37
N PHE A 62 -4.74 6.04 7.93
CA PHE A 62 -4.37 7.46 7.92
C PHE A 62 -4.12 8.04 9.31
N GLY A 63 -4.67 7.45 10.37
CA GLY A 63 -4.49 7.95 11.74
C GLY A 63 -3.09 7.66 12.30
N GLN A 64 -2.49 6.54 11.88
CA GLN A 64 -1.18 6.09 12.36
C GLN A 64 -0.08 6.11 11.29
N GLY A 65 -0.45 6.32 10.01
CA GLY A 65 0.47 6.27 8.88
C GLY A 65 0.95 4.84 8.55
N ARG A 66 0.17 3.83 8.91
CA ARG A 66 0.56 2.40 8.80
C ARG A 66 -0.21 1.71 7.69
N TYR A 67 0.44 0.74 7.04
CA TYR A 67 -0.16 -0.15 6.07
C TYR A 67 -0.46 -1.49 6.72
N MET A 68 -1.72 -1.88 6.76
CA MET A 68 -2.12 -3.24 7.06
C MET A 68 -2.12 -4.05 5.76
N VAL A 69 -1.26 -5.06 5.68
CA VAL A 69 -1.03 -5.87 4.50
C VAL A 69 -1.43 -7.31 4.77
N ILE A 70 -2.19 -7.89 3.85
CA ILE A 70 -2.49 -9.31 3.81
C ILE A 70 -1.65 -9.96 2.71
N VAL A 71 -0.83 -10.93 3.10
CA VAL A 71 -0.06 -11.78 2.20
C VAL A 71 -0.69 -13.17 2.18
N LYS A 72 -0.87 -13.76 1.00
CA LYS A 72 -1.47 -15.10 0.87
C LYS A 72 -0.52 -16.06 0.15
N ASN A 73 -0.50 -17.32 0.55
CA ASN A 73 0.16 -18.38 -0.22
C ASN A 73 -0.79 -19.03 -1.24
N GLN A 74 -0.33 -20.02 -2.00
CA GLN A 74 -1.16 -20.71 -3.01
C GLN A 74 -2.31 -21.51 -2.40
N GLN A 75 -2.13 -22.01 -1.18
CA GLN A 75 -3.15 -22.75 -0.43
C GLN A 75 -4.22 -21.84 0.18
N GLY A 76 -4.09 -20.51 0.06
CA GLY A 76 -5.03 -19.56 0.63
C GLY A 76 -4.79 -19.26 2.13
N LYS A 77 -3.66 -19.69 2.69
CA LYS A 77 -3.24 -19.26 4.03
C LYS A 77 -2.89 -17.78 3.99
N GLU A 78 -3.40 -17.03 4.96
CA GLU A 78 -3.23 -15.59 5.05
C GLU A 78 -2.32 -15.21 6.20
N TYR A 79 -1.44 -14.25 5.95
CA TYR A 79 -0.53 -13.64 6.92
C TYR A 79 -0.79 -12.14 6.93
N THR A 80 -1.02 -11.58 8.11
CA THR A 80 -1.43 -10.18 8.25
C THR A 80 -0.35 -9.40 9.01
N TYR A 81 0.09 -8.29 8.44
CA TYR A 81 1.11 -7.43 9.05
C TYR A 81 0.67 -5.99 9.05
N GLU A 82 1.09 -5.26 10.08
CA GLU A 82 1.09 -3.81 10.09
C GLU A 82 2.50 -3.28 9.85
N ILE A 83 2.64 -2.36 8.90
CA ILE A 83 3.93 -1.88 8.42
C ILE A 83 3.94 -0.36 8.41
N LEU A 84 4.95 0.20 9.06
CA LEU A 84 5.28 1.61 8.97
C LEU A 84 6.48 1.76 8.03
N ILE A 85 6.31 2.58 7.00
CA ILE A 85 7.38 2.95 6.07
C ILE A 85 7.60 4.46 6.11
N SER A 86 8.83 4.89 5.84
CA SER A 86 9.16 6.31 5.72
C SER A 86 8.68 6.88 4.38
N ASP A 87 8.80 8.20 4.21
CA ASP A 87 8.52 8.88 2.93
C ASP A 87 9.42 8.36 1.78
N GLU A 88 10.66 7.95 2.10
CA GLU A 88 11.58 7.29 1.17
C GLU A 88 11.30 5.79 0.96
N ARG A 89 10.17 5.27 1.47
CA ARG A 89 9.74 3.86 1.42
C ARG A 89 10.67 2.88 2.12
N ALA A 90 11.52 3.35 3.03
CA ALA A 90 12.30 2.48 3.88
C ALA A 90 11.41 1.91 5.00
N LEU A 91 11.65 0.65 5.37
CA LEU A 91 10.99 0.03 6.52
C LEU A 91 11.40 0.74 7.81
N VAL A 92 10.40 1.21 8.56
CA VAL A 92 10.59 1.80 9.91
C VAL A 92 10.19 0.79 10.97
N GLU A 93 9.03 0.14 10.81
CA GLU A 93 8.51 -0.83 11.76
C GLU A 93 7.64 -1.88 11.06
N ILE A 94 7.65 -3.10 11.57
CA ILE A 94 6.76 -4.18 11.14
C ILE A 94 6.23 -4.93 12.37
N GLN A 95 4.93 -5.20 12.38
CA GLN A 95 4.24 -5.93 13.42
C GLN A 95 3.46 -7.08 12.81
N ASP A 96 3.70 -8.30 13.29
CA ASP A 96 2.93 -9.46 12.90
C ASP A 96 1.59 -9.48 13.64
N LEU A 97 0.50 -9.41 12.89
CA LEU A 97 -0.88 -9.49 13.37
C LEU A 97 -1.55 -10.79 12.93
N THR A 98 -0.79 -11.72 12.36
CA THR A 98 -1.30 -13.01 11.93
C THR A 98 -1.87 -13.73 13.15
N SER A 99 -3.20 -13.72 13.25
CA SER A 99 -3.89 -14.46 14.29
C SER A 99 -3.74 -15.94 13.96
N TYR A 100 -3.01 -16.65 14.83
CA TYR A 100 -3.02 -18.11 14.81
C TYR A 100 -4.45 -18.54 15.15
N PHE A 101 -5.27 -18.82 14.14
CA PHE A 101 -6.44 -19.66 14.32
C PHE A 101 -5.95 -21.09 14.19
N PRO A 102 -5.64 -21.81 15.30
CA PRO A 102 -5.50 -23.25 15.19
C PRO A 102 -6.83 -23.77 14.67
N SER A 103 -6.81 -24.38 13.48
CA SER A 103 -7.95 -25.15 12.97
C SER A 103 -8.33 -26.18 14.05
N SER A 104 -9.54 -26.03 14.58
CA SER A 104 -10.14 -26.92 15.59
C SER A 104 -10.44 -28.30 15.01
#